data_AF-A0A6A5AAJ3-F1
#
_entry.id   AF-A0A6A5AAJ3-F1
#
_cell.length_a   1.000
_cell.length_b   1.000
_cell.length_c   1.000
_cell.angle_alpha   90.00
_cell.angle_beta   90.00
_cell.angle_gamma   90.00
#
_symmetry.space_group_name_H-M   'P 1'
#
loop_
_entity.id
_entity.type
_entity.pdbx_description
1 polymer ?
#
loop_
_entity_poly.entity_id
_entity_poly.type
_entity_poly.pdbx_seq_one_letter_code
_entity_poly.pdbx_strand_id
1 'polypeptide(L)'
;KMRTGWSDKQPLAHKLVPKVQSLRSGADFMNQSVVLNYAMRTNVNVDALTIHGRSRLQRYSKSADWVYVEECANAREAGDGGRQMALIGGGDVLSYEEFHQHLSSGVLDTCMLARGALIKPWLPTEIKERRHFDISASERLDLLKDFVKFGMEHWGSDQKVSWSSCRNASTPALVYMYVIVMPRHLFTGVFVNGGTYMAVDWIKISEMLLGPVPEGFQFVPKHKANAYA
;
A
#
# COMPACT_ATOMS: atom_id res chain seq x y z
N LYS A 1 -10.52 -7.42 -4.33
CA LYS A 1 -9.35 -7.10 -5.18
C LYS A 1 -8.95 -8.32 -6.01
N MET A 2 -8.91 -8.18 -7.33
CA MET A 2 -8.48 -9.18 -8.32
C MET A 2 -7.20 -8.71 -9.02
N ARG A 3 -6.43 -9.64 -9.59
CA ARG A 3 -5.29 -9.38 -10.49
C ARG A 3 -5.67 -9.84 -11.90
N THR A 4 -4.97 -9.36 -12.93
CA THR A 4 -5.27 -9.72 -14.33
C THR A 4 -5.30 -11.23 -14.60
N GLY A 5 -4.53 -12.02 -13.85
CA GLY A 5 -4.51 -13.48 -13.92
C GLY A 5 -3.37 -14.09 -13.11
N TRP A 6 -3.11 -15.39 -13.30
CA TRP A 6 -1.94 -16.05 -12.75
C TRP A 6 -0.65 -15.59 -13.44
N SER A 7 -0.64 -15.62 -14.77
CA SER A 7 0.44 -15.15 -15.64
C SER A 7 -0.02 -14.03 -16.56
N ASP A 8 0.92 -13.35 -17.22
CA ASP A 8 0.65 -12.33 -18.24
C ASP A 8 0.30 -12.91 -19.61
N LYS A 9 0.65 -14.18 -19.86
CA LYS A 9 0.37 -14.87 -21.14
C LYS A 9 -1.11 -15.17 -21.35
N GLN A 10 -1.84 -15.43 -20.26
CA GLN A 10 -3.25 -15.81 -20.29
C GLN A 10 -3.98 -15.07 -19.18
N PRO A 11 -4.30 -13.79 -19.40
CA PRO A 11 -5.05 -13.04 -18.42
C PRO A 11 -6.51 -13.51 -18.44
N LEU A 12 -7.13 -13.58 -17.26
CA LEU A 12 -8.41 -14.23 -17.03
C LEU A 12 -9.44 -13.32 -16.36
N ALA A 13 -9.02 -12.15 -15.86
CA ALA A 13 -9.88 -11.28 -15.07
C ALA A 13 -11.14 -10.84 -15.84
N HIS A 14 -11.04 -10.51 -17.14
CA HIS A 14 -12.21 -10.14 -17.95
C HIS A 14 -13.30 -11.24 -17.97
N LYS A 15 -12.91 -12.53 -17.88
CA LYS A 15 -13.87 -13.66 -17.85
C LYS A 15 -14.48 -13.88 -16.47
N LEU A 16 -13.82 -13.37 -15.42
CA LEU A 16 -14.23 -13.52 -14.03
C LEU A 16 -15.09 -12.36 -13.54
N VAL A 17 -14.93 -11.15 -14.10
CA VAL A 17 -15.72 -9.97 -13.74
C VAL A 17 -17.23 -10.24 -13.84
N PRO A 18 -17.80 -10.70 -14.98
CA PRO A 18 -19.23 -11.02 -15.06
C PRO A 18 -19.64 -12.11 -14.08
N LYS A 19 -18.79 -13.14 -13.89
CA LYS A 19 -19.09 -14.25 -12.97
C LYS A 19 -19.18 -13.80 -11.53
N VAL A 20 -18.26 -12.92 -11.09
CA VAL A 20 -18.25 -12.36 -9.73
C VAL A 20 -19.45 -11.44 -9.54
N GLN A 21 -19.82 -10.66 -10.56
CA GLN A 21 -21.02 -9.82 -10.54
C GLN A 21 -22.30 -10.67 -10.44
N SER A 22 -22.35 -11.81 -11.14
CA SER A 22 -23.49 -12.72 -11.14
C SER A 22 -23.49 -13.78 -10.03
N LEU A 23 -22.57 -13.70 -9.06
CA LEU A 23 -22.58 -14.53 -7.84
C LEU A 23 -23.82 -14.21 -6.98
N ARG A 24 -24.99 -14.61 -7.45
CA ARG A 24 -26.22 -14.72 -6.70
C ARG A 24 -26.44 -16.20 -6.43
N SER A 25 -26.52 -16.59 -5.16
CA SER A 25 -27.30 -17.76 -4.71
C SER A 25 -27.24 -19.06 -5.52
N GLY A 26 -26.13 -19.38 -6.17
CA GLY A 26 -26.04 -20.57 -7.02
C GLY A 26 -25.35 -21.70 -6.29
N ALA A 27 -26.05 -22.81 -6.06
CA ALA A 27 -25.49 -24.04 -5.48
C ALA A 27 -24.39 -24.69 -6.36
N ASP A 28 -24.24 -24.23 -7.60
CA ASP A 28 -23.54 -24.96 -8.66
C ASP A 28 -22.01 -24.77 -8.70
N PHE A 29 -21.44 -23.86 -7.90
CA PHE A 29 -20.00 -23.54 -7.93
C PHE A 29 -19.22 -23.88 -6.64
N MET A 30 -19.79 -24.66 -5.74
CA MET A 30 -19.18 -24.90 -4.43
C MET A 30 -18.30 -26.16 -4.41
N ASN A 31 -16.98 -25.96 -4.38
CA ASN A 31 -16.05 -27.01 -3.94
C ASN A 31 -16.33 -27.32 -2.46
N GLN A 32 -16.73 -28.56 -2.18
CA GLN A 32 -17.18 -29.03 -0.85
C GLN A 32 -16.17 -28.83 0.28
N SER A 33 -14.88 -28.62 -0.04
CA SER A 33 -13.83 -28.34 0.95
C SER A 33 -13.74 -26.86 1.39
N VAL A 34 -14.34 -25.92 0.64
CA VAL A 34 -14.42 -24.49 1.02
C VAL A 34 -15.74 -24.18 1.76
N VAL A 35 -16.68 -25.12 1.73
CA VAL A 35 -18.09 -24.96 2.16
C VAL A 35 -18.27 -24.86 3.68
N LEU A 36 -17.37 -25.42 4.49
CA LEU A 36 -17.61 -25.50 5.94
C LEU A 36 -17.61 -24.15 6.69
N ASN A 37 -17.13 -23.05 6.10
CA ASN A 37 -17.15 -21.73 6.74
C ASN A 37 -17.92 -20.61 5.99
N TYR A 38 -18.25 -20.76 4.70
CA TYR A 38 -18.81 -19.66 3.89
C TYR A 38 -20.19 -19.94 3.27
N ALA A 39 -20.73 -21.15 3.40
CA ALA A 39 -21.89 -21.62 2.64
C ALA A 39 -23.28 -21.11 3.10
N MET A 40 -23.38 -20.20 4.06
CA MET A 40 -24.68 -19.81 4.66
C MET A 40 -25.20 -18.42 4.27
N ARG A 41 -24.60 -17.69 3.33
CA ARG A 41 -25.05 -16.31 2.98
C ARG A 41 -25.03 -15.99 1.50
N THR A 42 -25.47 -16.88 0.64
CA THR A 42 -25.39 -16.68 -0.81
C THR A 42 -26.46 -15.73 -1.36
N ASN A 43 -26.70 -14.54 -0.81
CA ASN A 43 -27.37 -13.46 -1.55
C ASN A 43 -26.58 -12.15 -1.42
N VAL A 44 -25.29 -12.22 -1.74
CA VAL A 44 -24.38 -11.07 -1.67
C VAL A 44 -24.30 -10.45 -3.05
N ASN A 45 -24.66 -9.18 -3.16
CA ASN A 45 -24.33 -8.39 -4.32
C ASN A 45 -22.94 -7.77 -4.12
N VAL A 46 -22.08 -7.85 -5.14
CA VAL A 46 -20.77 -7.19 -5.09
C VAL A 46 -20.94 -5.75 -5.57
N ASP A 47 -20.86 -4.79 -4.66
CA ASP A 47 -20.99 -3.37 -4.99
C ASP A 47 -19.76 -2.78 -5.67
N ALA A 48 -18.56 -3.32 -5.38
CA ALA A 48 -17.32 -2.83 -5.93
C ALA A 48 -16.29 -3.94 -6.15
N LEU A 49 -15.55 -3.86 -7.26
CA LEU A 49 -14.44 -4.75 -7.56
C LEU A 49 -13.21 -3.95 -8.00
N THR A 50 -12.10 -4.18 -7.30
CA THR A 50 -10.81 -3.60 -7.66
C THR A 50 -9.99 -4.55 -8.53
N ILE A 51 -9.45 -4.07 -9.65
CA ILE A 51 -8.58 -4.83 -10.56
C ILE A 51 -7.18 -4.24 -10.56
N HIS A 52 -6.21 -5.04 -10.14
CA HIS A 52 -4.80 -4.67 -10.22
C HIS A 52 -4.26 -5.09 -11.59
N GLY A 53 -3.71 -4.15 -12.38
CA GLY A 53 -3.21 -4.33 -13.75
C GLY A 53 -1.95 -5.21 -13.89
N ARG A 54 -1.71 -6.11 -12.95
CA ARG A 54 -0.58 -7.05 -12.98
C ARG A 54 -1.04 -8.42 -12.57
N SER A 55 -0.54 -9.44 -13.26
CA SER A 55 -0.73 -10.82 -12.89
C SER A 55 -0.07 -11.14 -11.56
N ARG A 56 -0.35 -12.32 -11.02
CA ARG A 56 0.27 -12.79 -9.78
C ARG A 56 1.78 -12.97 -9.95
N LEU A 57 2.22 -13.62 -11.04
CA LEU A 57 3.62 -13.93 -11.29
C LEU A 57 4.46 -12.70 -11.64
N GLN A 58 3.89 -11.68 -12.28
CA GLN A 58 4.58 -10.43 -12.58
C GLN A 58 5.03 -9.67 -11.31
N ARG A 59 4.39 -9.93 -10.16
CA ARG A 59 4.64 -9.19 -8.91
C ARG A 59 4.71 -7.67 -9.16
N TYR A 60 5.91 -7.07 -9.06
CA TYR A 60 6.21 -5.66 -9.25
C TYR A 60 7.31 -5.42 -10.30
N SER A 61 7.64 -6.40 -11.15
CA SER A 61 8.76 -6.31 -12.09
C SER A 61 8.43 -5.58 -13.40
N LYS A 62 7.14 -5.49 -13.75
CA LYS A 62 6.62 -4.79 -14.93
C LYS A 62 5.62 -3.72 -14.50
N SER A 63 5.34 -2.76 -15.39
CA SER A 63 4.27 -1.77 -15.22
C SER A 63 2.89 -2.44 -15.21
N ALA A 64 1.93 -1.79 -14.55
CA ALA A 64 0.53 -2.17 -14.63
C ALA A 64 -0.04 -1.93 -16.03
N ASP A 65 -0.71 -2.96 -16.55
CA ASP A 65 -1.44 -2.94 -17.81
C ASP A 65 -2.83 -2.34 -17.61
N TRP A 66 -2.93 -1.03 -17.84
CA TRP A 66 -4.18 -0.29 -17.71
C TRP A 66 -5.15 -0.52 -18.87
N VAL A 67 -4.65 -0.89 -20.05
CA VAL A 67 -5.50 -1.26 -21.19
C VAL A 67 -6.30 -2.50 -20.85
N TYR A 68 -5.65 -3.50 -20.26
CA TYR A 68 -6.36 -4.70 -19.82
C TYR A 68 -7.26 -4.47 -18.59
N VAL A 69 -6.94 -3.50 -17.73
CA VAL A 69 -7.86 -3.08 -16.64
C VAL A 69 -9.15 -2.51 -17.22
N GLU A 70 -9.06 -1.68 -18.26
CA GLU A 70 -10.24 -1.16 -18.97
C GLU A 70 -11.01 -2.27 -19.70
N GLU A 71 -10.33 -3.23 -20.33
CA GLU A 71 -10.96 -4.42 -20.94
C GLU A 71 -11.78 -5.20 -19.90
N CYS A 72 -11.20 -5.44 -18.72
CA CYS A 72 -11.93 -6.08 -17.63
C CYS A 72 -13.12 -5.24 -17.17
N ALA A 73 -13.01 -3.91 -17.24
CA ALA A 73 -14.07 -3.03 -16.81
C ALA A 73 -15.23 -2.92 -17.79
N ASN A 74 -14.96 -3.09 -19.08
CA ASN A 74 -15.96 -3.23 -20.13
C ASN A 74 -16.64 -4.61 -20.12
N ALA A 75 -15.98 -5.63 -19.55
CA ALA A 75 -16.58 -6.96 -19.40
C ALA A 75 -17.67 -7.05 -18.33
N ARG A 76 -17.92 -5.99 -17.56
CA ARG A 76 -19.03 -5.96 -16.59
C ARG A 76 -20.38 -5.99 -17.31
N GLU A 77 -21.33 -6.75 -16.77
CA GLU A 77 -22.68 -6.78 -17.29
C GLU A 77 -23.50 -5.59 -16.78
N ALA A 78 -24.66 -5.34 -17.37
CA ALA A 78 -25.59 -4.35 -16.85
C ALA A 78 -26.00 -4.70 -15.42
N GLY A 79 -26.08 -3.68 -14.57
CA GLY A 79 -26.48 -3.84 -13.18
C GLY A 79 -27.95 -4.26 -13.05
N ASP A 80 -28.24 -5.15 -12.11
CA ASP A 80 -29.61 -5.47 -11.71
C ASP A 80 -30.27 -4.24 -11.04
N GLY A 81 -31.53 -3.97 -11.39
CA GLY A 81 -32.24 -2.78 -10.88
C GLY A 81 -31.58 -1.43 -11.22
N GLY A 82 -30.74 -1.36 -12.25
CA GLY A 82 -30.05 -0.14 -12.68
C GLY A 82 -28.79 0.23 -11.87
N ARG A 83 -28.39 -0.59 -10.88
CA ARG A 83 -27.19 -0.35 -10.07
C ARG A 83 -25.98 -1.10 -10.65
N GLN A 84 -25.08 -0.38 -11.31
CA GLN A 84 -23.85 -0.95 -11.84
C GLN A 84 -22.80 -1.19 -10.73
N MET A 85 -22.12 -2.33 -10.77
CA MET A 85 -20.99 -2.61 -9.87
C MET A 85 -19.84 -1.63 -10.15
N ALA A 86 -19.34 -0.97 -9.11
CA ALA A 86 -18.23 -0.04 -9.23
C ALA A 86 -16.92 -0.77 -9.53
N LEU A 87 -16.15 -0.27 -10.50
CA LEU A 87 -14.87 -0.82 -10.88
C LEU A 87 -13.73 0.14 -10.59
N ILE A 88 -12.79 -0.37 -9.81
CA ILE A 88 -11.66 0.39 -9.29
C ILE A 88 -10.40 -0.14 -9.96
N GLY A 89 -9.76 0.68 -10.78
CA GLY A 89 -8.48 0.33 -11.38
C GLY A 89 -7.34 0.40 -10.35
N GLY A 90 -6.25 -0.32 -10.58
CA GLY A 90 -5.16 -0.33 -9.61
C GLY A 90 -3.82 -0.71 -10.21
N GLY A 91 -2.80 0.02 -9.79
CA GLY A 91 -1.41 -0.23 -10.16
C GLY A 91 -0.72 1.05 -10.62
N ASP A 92 0.36 1.39 -9.93
CA ASP A 92 1.33 2.37 -10.44
C ASP A 92 0.78 3.80 -10.62
N VAL A 93 -0.24 4.16 -9.83
CA VAL A 93 -0.69 5.56 -9.68
C VAL A 93 0.22 6.28 -8.69
N LEU A 94 1.04 7.19 -9.19
CA LEU A 94 2.03 7.95 -8.44
C LEU A 94 1.82 9.47 -8.53
N SER A 95 0.99 9.99 -9.43
CA SER A 95 0.63 11.41 -9.52
C SER A 95 -0.88 11.64 -9.74
N TYR A 96 -1.31 12.90 -9.61
CA TYR A 96 -2.70 13.27 -9.90
C TYR A 96 -3.01 13.22 -11.40
N GLU A 97 -2.02 13.50 -12.27
CA GLU A 97 -2.19 13.34 -13.72
C GLU A 97 -2.45 11.89 -14.09
N GLU A 98 -1.62 10.96 -13.58
CA GLU A 98 -1.82 9.52 -13.84
C GLU A 98 -3.18 9.07 -13.33
N PHE A 99 -3.59 9.50 -12.13
CA PHE A 99 -4.92 9.21 -11.60
C PHE A 99 -6.03 9.66 -12.55
N HIS A 100 -5.99 10.89 -13.06
CA HIS A 100 -7.02 11.40 -13.97
C HIS A 100 -6.91 10.83 -15.38
N GLN A 101 -5.70 10.54 -15.85
CA GLN A 101 -5.47 9.88 -17.14
C GLN A 101 -6.14 8.50 -17.16
N HIS A 102 -5.99 7.71 -16.10
CA HIS A 102 -6.63 6.38 -15.99
C HIS A 102 -8.16 6.44 -15.87
N LEU A 103 -8.73 7.59 -15.49
CA LEU A 103 -10.18 7.80 -15.45
C LEU A 103 -10.72 8.48 -16.73
N SER A 104 -9.85 8.89 -17.66
CA SER A 104 -10.25 9.65 -18.85
C SER A 104 -11.20 8.88 -19.78
N SER A 105 -11.13 7.55 -19.82
CA SER A 105 -12.03 6.70 -20.60
C SER A 105 -13.46 6.65 -20.04
N GLY A 106 -13.67 7.04 -18.78
CA GLY A 106 -14.96 7.02 -18.10
C GLY A 106 -15.49 5.61 -17.77
N VAL A 107 -14.73 4.55 -18.09
CA VAL A 107 -15.13 3.17 -17.82
C VAL A 107 -14.89 2.80 -16.35
N LEU A 108 -13.87 3.36 -15.71
CA LEU A 108 -13.55 3.12 -14.30
C LEU A 108 -14.18 4.19 -13.40
N ASP A 109 -14.66 3.79 -12.22
CA ASP A 109 -15.24 4.72 -11.24
C ASP A 109 -14.16 5.50 -10.47
N THR A 110 -13.04 4.84 -10.16
CA THR A 110 -11.90 5.45 -9.47
C THR A 110 -10.66 4.54 -9.55
N CYS A 111 -9.55 4.98 -8.95
CA CYS A 111 -8.31 4.23 -8.84
C CYS A 111 -7.95 3.94 -7.37
N MET A 112 -7.43 2.73 -7.12
CA MET A 112 -6.85 2.33 -5.84
C MET A 112 -5.42 2.84 -5.74
N LEU A 113 -5.16 3.66 -4.72
CA LEU A 113 -3.82 4.10 -4.36
C LEU A 113 -3.16 3.07 -3.43
N ALA A 114 -1.86 2.86 -3.60
CA ALA A 114 -1.08 1.98 -2.74
C ALA A 114 0.32 2.57 -2.51
N ARG A 115 1.31 2.13 -3.30
CA ARG A 115 2.70 2.60 -3.16
C ARG A 115 2.84 4.12 -3.31
N GLY A 116 2.07 4.74 -4.21
CA GLY A 116 2.05 6.20 -4.36
C GLY A 116 1.68 6.92 -3.06
N ALA A 117 0.69 6.41 -2.31
CA ALA A 117 0.29 6.98 -1.03
C ALA A 117 1.32 6.74 0.10
N LEU A 118 2.14 5.68 0.00
CA LEU A 118 3.26 5.47 0.93
C LEU A 118 4.43 6.41 0.64
N ILE A 119 4.72 6.66 -0.65
CA ILE A 119 5.79 7.56 -1.09
C ILE A 119 5.41 9.02 -0.84
N LYS A 120 4.16 9.38 -1.15
CA LYS A 120 3.58 10.71 -0.96
C LYS A 120 2.27 10.58 -0.16
N PRO A 121 2.32 10.65 1.18
CA PRO A 121 1.11 10.65 2.01
C PRO A 121 0.10 11.75 1.62
N TRP A 122 0.56 12.84 0.99
CA TRP A 122 -0.26 13.92 0.46
C TRP A 122 -0.79 13.70 -0.97
N LEU A 123 -0.51 12.56 -1.61
CA LEU A 123 -1.02 12.23 -2.96
C LEU A 123 -2.56 12.35 -3.08
N PRO A 124 -3.37 11.94 -2.08
CA PRO A 124 -4.81 12.19 -2.12
C PRO A 124 -5.17 13.68 -2.21
N THR A 125 -4.37 14.55 -1.58
CA THR A 125 -4.52 16.00 -1.68
C THR A 125 -4.15 16.51 -3.07
N GLU A 126 -3.06 16.00 -3.66
CA GLU A 126 -2.70 16.31 -5.07
C GLU A 126 -3.84 15.93 -6.02
N ILE A 127 -4.46 14.75 -5.83
CA ILE A 127 -5.59 14.28 -6.62
C ILE A 127 -6.82 15.16 -6.44
N LYS A 128 -7.14 15.53 -5.19
CA LYS A 128 -8.28 16.38 -4.87
C LYS A 128 -8.13 17.79 -5.46
N GLU A 129 -6.95 18.38 -5.35
CA GLU A 129 -6.68 19.75 -5.79
C GLU A 129 -6.19 19.86 -7.24
N ARG A 130 -5.92 18.72 -7.89
CA ARG A 130 -5.40 18.63 -9.27
C ARG A 130 -4.15 19.48 -9.50
N ARG A 131 -3.20 19.35 -8.57
CA ARG A 131 -1.90 20.01 -8.67
C ARG A 131 -0.83 19.20 -7.97
N HIS A 132 0.42 19.41 -8.39
CA HIS A 132 1.56 18.94 -7.65
C HIS A 132 1.75 19.75 -6.36
N PHE A 133 2.18 19.05 -5.32
CA PHE A 133 2.61 19.65 -4.07
C PHE A 133 4.11 19.44 -3.92
N ASP A 134 4.84 20.55 -3.97
CA ASP A 134 6.25 20.56 -3.58
C ASP A 134 6.37 20.99 -2.12
N ILE A 135 6.09 20.05 -1.21
CA ILE A 135 6.25 20.32 0.22
C ILE A 135 7.73 20.24 0.61
N SER A 136 8.12 21.13 1.52
CA SER A 136 9.47 21.27 2.03
C SER A 136 9.94 20.02 2.78
N ALA A 137 11.26 19.89 2.96
CA ALA A 137 11.84 18.79 3.74
C ALA A 137 11.33 18.79 5.20
N SER A 138 11.09 19.96 5.78
CA SER A 138 10.54 20.10 7.13
C SER A 138 9.11 19.58 7.23
N GLU A 139 8.24 19.94 6.28
CA GLU A 139 6.87 19.42 6.24
C GLU A 139 6.85 17.89 6.06
N ARG A 140 7.76 17.33 5.25
CA ARG A 140 7.92 15.87 5.12
C ARG A 140 8.34 15.21 6.43
N LEU A 141 9.26 15.84 7.16
CA LEU A 141 9.70 15.35 8.47
C LEU A 141 8.56 15.41 9.50
N ASP A 142 7.73 16.45 9.46
CA ASP A 142 6.60 16.57 10.37
C ASP A 142 5.54 15.48 10.11
N LEU A 143 5.27 15.12 8.85
CA LEU A 143 4.45 13.95 8.53
C LEU A 143 5.01 12.64 9.10
N LEU A 144 6.35 12.50 9.12
CA LEU A 144 7.00 11.34 9.72
C LEU A 144 6.87 11.34 11.25
N LYS A 145 6.98 12.50 11.90
CA LYS A 145 6.73 12.64 13.35
C LYS A 145 5.30 12.23 13.69
N ASP A 146 4.31 12.69 12.92
CA ASP A 146 2.91 12.31 13.11
C ASP A 146 2.73 10.79 12.95
N PHE A 147 3.32 10.19 11.92
CA PHE A 147 3.30 8.73 11.73
C PHE A 147 3.86 7.98 12.94
N VAL A 148 5.02 8.42 13.46
CA VAL A 148 5.65 7.82 14.64
C VAL A 148 4.77 8.00 15.87
N LYS A 149 4.22 9.21 16.08
CA LYS A 149 3.33 9.52 17.20
C LYS A 149 2.09 8.63 17.19
N PHE A 150 1.38 8.53 16.07
CA PHE A 150 0.24 7.63 15.94
C PHE A 150 0.63 6.17 16.18
N GLY A 151 1.83 5.78 15.76
CA GLY A 151 2.35 4.45 16.04
C GLY A 151 2.56 4.20 17.53
N MET A 152 3.17 5.16 18.24
CA MET A 152 3.37 5.07 19.69
C MET A 152 2.04 5.06 20.46
N GLU A 153 1.05 5.84 20.01
CA GLU A 153 -0.30 5.82 20.59
C GLU A 153 -1.00 4.47 20.37
N HIS A 154 -0.86 3.87 19.18
CA HIS A 154 -1.56 2.64 18.82
C HIS A 154 -0.90 1.38 19.39
N TRP A 155 0.43 1.28 19.30
CA TRP A 155 1.20 0.10 19.71
C TRP A 155 1.85 0.21 21.09
N GLY A 156 1.97 1.43 21.64
CA GLY A 156 2.65 1.70 22.91
C GLY A 156 4.18 1.72 22.80
N SER A 157 4.82 2.25 23.85
CA SER A 157 6.26 2.12 24.09
C SER A 157 6.50 0.87 24.95
N ASP A 158 6.78 -0.27 24.34
CA ASP A 158 6.94 -1.53 25.07
C ASP A 158 7.99 -1.42 26.19
N GLN A 159 7.58 -1.43 27.48
CA GLN A 159 8.51 -1.53 28.59
C GLN A 159 9.06 -2.97 28.79
N LYS A 160 8.50 -3.99 28.13
CA LYS A 160 9.01 -5.37 28.15
C LYS A 160 8.71 -6.11 26.84
N VAL A 161 9.52 -5.90 25.81
CA VAL A 161 9.48 -6.75 24.61
C VAL A 161 10.14 -8.08 24.89
N SER A 162 9.35 -9.10 25.24
CA SER A 162 9.72 -10.48 24.95
C SER A 162 9.64 -10.68 23.43
N TRP A 163 10.66 -11.29 22.82
CA TRP A 163 10.71 -11.62 21.39
C TRP A 163 9.46 -12.34 20.85
N SER A 164 8.64 -12.91 21.74
CA SER A 164 7.35 -13.53 21.43
C SER A 164 6.28 -12.52 20.97
N SER A 165 6.28 -11.27 21.46
CA SER A 165 5.31 -10.22 21.07
C SER A 165 5.68 -9.50 19.76
N CYS A 166 6.94 -9.56 19.34
CA CYS A 166 7.42 -8.98 18.07
C CYS A 166 6.83 -9.62 16.81
N ARG A 167 6.07 -10.72 16.91
CA ARG A 167 5.36 -11.27 15.74
C ARG A 167 4.19 -10.40 15.29
N ASN A 168 3.66 -9.54 16.16
CA ASN A 168 2.56 -8.61 15.85
C ASN A 168 2.96 -7.13 15.91
N ALA A 169 4.10 -6.78 16.51
CA ALA A 169 4.62 -5.41 16.54
C ALA A 169 5.28 -5.07 15.20
N SER A 170 4.47 -4.58 14.28
CA SER A 170 4.91 -4.08 12.98
C SER A 170 5.60 -2.72 13.09
N THR A 171 5.74 -2.12 14.27
CA THR A 171 6.23 -0.74 14.45
C THR A 171 7.69 -0.53 14.05
N PRO A 172 8.68 -1.34 14.49
CA PRO A 172 10.06 -1.15 14.04
C PRO A 172 10.21 -1.49 12.56
N ALA A 173 9.48 -2.51 12.08
CA ALA A 173 9.51 -2.95 10.69
C ALA A 173 8.77 -2.00 9.73
N LEU A 174 7.77 -1.25 10.19
CA LEU A 174 7.04 -0.23 9.44
C LEU A 174 7.81 1.08 9.41
N VAL A 175 8.50 1.47 10.49
CA VAL A 175 9.48 2.57 10.43
C VAL A 175 10.65 2.16 9.53
N TYR A 176 11.18 0.95 9.64
CA TYR A 176 12.18 0.43 8.70
C TYR A 176 11.62 0.37 7.26
N MET A 177 10.38 -0.07 7.04
CA MET A 177 9.77 -0.08 5.71
C MET A 177 9.52 1.33 5.19
N TYR A 178 9.09 2.29 6.01
CA TYR A 178 8.93 3.68 5.58
C TYR A 178 10.28 4.30 5.23
N VAL A 179 11.31 4.03 6.03
CA VAL A 179 12.70 4.45 5.77
C VAL A 179 13.26 3.77 4.49
N ILE A 180 12.89 2.51 4.20
CA ILE A 180 13.32 1.77 3.00
C ILE A 180 12.49 2.11 1.74
N VAL A 181 11.20 2.43 1.89
CA VAL A 181 10.26 2.71 0.79
C VAL A 181 10.33 4.16 0.34
N MET A 182 10.86 5.07 1.17
CA MET A 182 11.31 6.36 0.71
C MET A 182 12.37 6.17 -0.40
N PRO A 183 12.24 6.85 -1.55
CA PRO A 183 13.21 6.71 -2.63
C PRO A 183 14.61 6.94 -2.09
N ARG A 184 15.57 6.13 -2.58
CA ARG A 184 17.02 6.25 -2.33
C ARG A 184 17.51 7.71 -2.43
N HIS A 185 16.81 8.56 -3.18
CA HIS A 185 17.07 9.99 -3.42
C HIS A 185 16.66 10.95 -2.29
N LEU A 186 15.74 10.59 -1.39
CA LEU A 186 15.41 11.42 -0.21
C LEU A 186 16.51 11.32 0.87
N PHE A 187 17.28 10.23 0.86
CA PHE A 187 18.42 10.03 1.74
C PHE A 187 19.77 10.31 1.08
N THR A 188 19.84 10.51 -0.23
CA THR A 188 21.14 10.83 -0.88
C THR A 188 21.71 12.17 -0.44
N GLY A 189 20.88 13.14 -0.04
CA GLY A 189 21.38 14.42 0.48
C GLY A 189 21.97 14.33 1.89
N VAL A 190 21.43 13.46 2.75
CA VAL A 190 21.82 13.33 4.16
C VAL A 190 22.89 12.24 4.36
N PHE A 191 22.90 11.19 3.54
CA PHE A 191 23.76 10.02 3.76
C PHE A 191 24.87 9.81 2.72
N VAL A 192 24.85 10.42 1.53
CA VAL A 192 25.87 10.14 0.49
C VAL A 192 27.09 11.06 0.57
N ASN A 193 26.98 12.22 1.22
CA ASN A 193 28.11 13.16 1.34
C ASN A 193 28.69 13.32 2.76
N GLY A 194 28.42 12.37 3.68
CA GLY A 194 29.09 12.37 4.99
C GLY A 194 28.42 11.61 6.14
N GLY A 195 27.39 10.79 5.90
CA GLY A 195 26.68 10.08 6.97
C GLY A 195 27.43 8.80 7.39
N THR A 196 28.12 8.86 8.52
CA THR A 196 28.64 7.67 9.19
C THR A 196 27.49 6.74 9.60
N TYR A 197 27.63 5.42 9.45
CA TYR A 197 26.64 4.44 9.95
C TYR A 197 26.76 4.23 11.48
N MET A 198 27.06 5.29 12.23
CA MET A 198 27.39 5.20 13.64
C MET A 198 26.11 5.20 14.48
N ALA A 199 26.13 4.45 15.58
CA ALA A 199 24.98 4.36 16.49
C ALA A 199 24.51 5.74 17.00
N VAL A 200 25.43 6.71 17.11
CA VAL A 200 25.12 8.09 17.51
C VAL A 200 24.18 8.81 16.54
N ASP A 201 24.27 8.52 15.25
CA ASP A 201 23.42 9.17 14.25
C ASP A 201 21.99 8.63 14.34
N TRP A 202 21.83 7.34 14.66
CA TRP A 202 20.53 6.72 14.94
C TRP A 202 19.88 7.26 16.21
N ILE A 203 20.67 7.59 17.25
CA ILE A 203 20.16 8.22 18.47
C ILE A 203 19.61 9.61 18.12
N LYS A 204 20.40 10.45 17.43
CA LYS A 204 19.95 11.79 17.02
C LYS A 204 18.68 11.76 16.19
N ILE A 205 18.58 10.85 15.22
CA ILE A 205 17.37 10.68 14.40
C ILE A 205 16.18 10.27 15.27
N SER A 206 16.39 9.37 16.24
CA SER A 206 15.34 8.94 17.17
C SER A 206 14.88 10.11 18.05
N GLU A 207 15.80 10.95 18.53
CA GLU A 207 15.47 12.13 19.33
C GLU A 207 14.65 13.16 18.55
N MET A 208 14.94 13.35 17.26
CA MET A 208 14.16 14.23 16.38
C MET A 208 12.70 13.77 16.22
N LEU A 209 12.44 12.46 16.35
CA LEU A 209 11.12 11.84 16.13
C LEU A 209 10.36 11.59 17.43
N LEU A 210 11.07 11.24 18.50
CA LEU A 210 10.48 10.76 19.77
C LEU A 210 10.69 11.74 20.94
N GLY A 211 11.50 12.78 20.76
CA GLY A 211 11.92 13.67 21.83
C GLY A 211 13.26 13.26 22.46
N PRO A 212 13.84 14.12 23.31
CA PRO A 212 15.18 13.92 23.87
C PRO A 212 15.26 12.64 24.71
N VAL A 213 16.41 11.97 24.69
CA VAL A 213 16.65 10.85 25.60
C VAL A 213 16.75 11.33 27.06
N PRO A 214 16.42 10.49 28.04
CA PRO A 214 16.63 10.84 29.45
C PRO A 214 18.10 11.16 29.75
N GLU A 215 18.31 12.03 30.73
CA GLU A 215 19.66 12.40 31.17
C GLU A 215 20.46 11.16 31.61
N GLY A 216 21.70 11.04 31.15
CA GLY A 216 22.56 9.88 31.42
C GLY A 216 22.34 8.65 30.54
N PHE A 217 21.46 8.71 29.54
CA PHE A 217 21.28 7.61 28.59
C PHE A 217 22.59 7.29 27.83
N GLN A 218 23.00 6.02 27.85
CA GLN A 218 24.10 5.49 27.04
C GLN A 218 23.61 4.31 26.21
N PHE A 219 23.76 4.42 24.88
CA PHE A 219 23.46 3.31 23.99
C PHE A 219 24.67 2.36 23.90
N VAL A 220 24.51 1.14 24.41
CA VAL A 220 25.49 0.06 24.24
C VAL A 220 24.97 -0.89 23.17
N PRO A 221 25.59 -0.95 21.98
CA PRO A 221 25.15 -1.87 20.93
C PRO A 221 25.31 -3.31 21.41
N LYS A 222 24.20 -4.07 21.39
CA LYS A 222 24.15 -5.47 21.87
C LYS A 222 25.04 -6.43 21.08
N HIS A 223 25.38 -6.07 19.83
CA HIS A 223 26.29 -6.81 18.97
C HIS A 223 27.23 -5.81 18.27
N LYS A 224 28.48 -6.21 18.00
CA LYS A 224 29.39 -5.50 17.08
C LYS A 224 28.78 -5.55 15.67
N ALA A 225 27.80 -4.70 15.41
CA ALA A 225 27.31 -4.47 14.07
C ALA A 225 28.45 -3.75 13.33
N ASN A 226 29.23 -4.49 12.56
CA ASN A 226 30.12 -3.94 11.56
C ASN A 226 29.26 -3.29 10.46
N ALA A 227 28.69 -2.13 10.76
CA ALA A 227 28.28 -1.23 9.69
C ALA A 227 29.58 -0.63 9.17
N TYR A 228 29.93 -0.98 7.94
CA TYR A 228 31.22 -0.69 7.30
C TYR A 228 31.67 0.75 7.56
N ALA A 229 32.92 0.87 8.04
CA ALA A 229 33.65 2.12 8.18
C ALA A 229 34.01 2.70 6.81
#